data_AF-A0A7J9MDK3-F1
#
_entry.id   AF-A0A7J9MDK3-F1
#
_cell.length_a   1.000
_cell.length_b   1.000
_cell.length_c   1.000
_cell.angle_alpha   90.00
_cell.angle_beta   90.00
_cell.angle_gamma   90.00
#
_symmetry.space_group_name_H-M   'P 1'
#
loop_
_entity.id
_entity.type
_entity.pdbx_description
1 polymer ?
#
loop_
_entity_poly.entity_id
_entity_poly.type
_entity_poly.pdbx_seq_one_letter_code
_entity_poly.pdbx_strand_id
1 'polypeptide(L)'
;MANQGLFSAAKSMKSVKLKFRIPYFTEWGQSLLVCGSEPTLGSWNVKKGLLLSPVHQDDQLIWTATISVPCQFSCGYRYYVVDDAKNVLRWEMGNERRLSIPHLLPEGHTLELHDLWQTGADALLFRSAFKDVIFCKNSTFNIDRPEAILHDELVQQESILVRFKICCPNVQEGTSVYVIGSSTKLGNWKVQDGLQLHYTGEYIWEAYCEMPWRGCGVAVPMFSVRSEDDIGVGEFLDLKLLVDWAVESGFHLVQLLPINDTSVHRMWWDSYPYSSLSVFALHPLYLRLQALSKNLPEDVKSEIRNAKERLDGKVDSPIF
;
A
#
# COMPACT_ATOMS: atom_id res chain seq x y z
N MET A 1 -24.21 -57.47 9.67
CA MET A 1 -24.71 -56.08 9.69
C MET A 1 -23.70 -55.21 10.41
N ALA A 2 -22.91 -54.45 9.65
CA ALA A 2 -22.05 -53.40 10.19
C ALA A 2 -21.97 -52.29 9.13
N ASN A 3 -22.62 -51.16 9.42
CA ASN A 3 -22.49 -49.93 8.65
C ASN A 3 -21.10 -49.35 8.93
N GLN A 4 -20.23 -49.29 7.92
CA GLN A 4 -19.05 -48.42 7.95
C GLN A 4 -19.42 -47.12 7.26
N GLY A 5 -19.55 -46.06 8.07
CA GLY A 5 -19.81 -44.71 7.59
C GLY A 5 -18.66 -44.19 6.75
N LEU A 6 -18.99 -43.67 5.56
CA LEU A 6 -18.09 -42.84 4.77
C LEU A 6 -17.87 -41.52 5.50
N PHE A 7 -16.75 -41.41 6.22
CA PHE A 7 -16.16 -40.10 6.50
C PHE A 7 -15.39 -39.69 5.24
N SER A 8 -15.97 -38.82 4.41
CA SER A 8 -15.21 -38.12 3.38
C SER A 8 -14.26 -37.15 4.07
N ALA A 9 -12.97 -37.48 4.11
CA ALA A 9 -11.94 -36.55 4.52
C ALA A 9 -11.97 -35.33 3.58
N ALA A 10 -12.44 -34.19 4.08
CA ALA A 10 -12.37 -32.93 3.36
C ALA A 10 -10.88 -32.58 3.17
N LYS A 11 -10.38 -32.80 1.97
CA LYS A 11 -9.02 -32.45 1.58
C LYS A 11 -8.89 -30.93 1.72
N SER A 12 -8.07 -30.46 2.67
CA SER A 12 -7.80 -29.04 2.88
C SER A 12 -7.30 -28.44 1.56
N MET A 13 -8.11 -27.60 0.92
CA MET A 13 -7.70 -26.90 -0.29
C MET A 13 -6.78 -25.75 0.11
N LYS A 14 -5.61 -25.68 -0.53
CA LYS A 14 -4.69 -24.54 -0.39
C LYS A 14 -5.44 -23.25 -0.74
N SER A 15 -5.29 -22.25 0.11
CA SER A 15 -5.94 -20.95 -0.04
C SER A 15 -4.94 -19.80 -0.16
N VAL A 16 -5.34 -18.77 -0.89
CA VAL A 16 -4.60 -17.53 -1.13
C VAL A 16 -5.47 -16.38 -0.64
N LYS A 17 -4.85 -15.36 -0.04
CA LYS A 17 -5.56 -14.13 0.33
C LYS A 17 -5.59 -13.20 -0.87
N LEU A 18 -6.78 -12.83 -1.31
CA LEU A 18 -6.99 -11.84 -2.35
C LEU A 18 -7.42 -10.53 -1.71
N LYS A 19 -6.63 -9.47 -1.91
CA LYS A 19 -6.91 -8.14 -1.37
C LYS A 19 -7.21 -7.18 -2.52
N PHE A 20 -8.43 -6.68 -2.55
CA PHE A 20 -8.87 -5.62 -3.46
C PHE A 20 -8.51 -4.26 -2.86
N ARG A 21 -7.91 -3.39 -3.66
CA ARG A 21 -7.57 -2.01 -3.31
C ARG A 21 -7.95 -1.10 -4.47
N ILE A 22 -8.83 -0.14 -4.23
CA ILE A 22 -9.26 0.83 -5.24
C ILE A 22 -9.40 2.22 -4.61
N PRO A 23 -8.66 3.25 -5.08
CA PRO A 23 -8.90 4.62 -4.68
C PRO A 23 -10.19 5.13 -5.34
N TYR A 24 -11.15 5.56 -4.53
CA TYR A 24 -12.44 6.06 -5.01
C TYR A 24 -13.13 6.95 -3.98
N PHE A 25 -13.53 8.15 -4.41
CA PHE A 25 -14.26 9.09 -3.56
C PHE A 25 -15.75 8.75 -3.54
N THR A 26 -16.31 8.64 -2.33
CA THR A 26 -17.73 8.33 -2.09
C THR A 26 -18.39 9.44 -1.30
N GLU A 27 -19.68 9.62 -1.51
CA GLU A 27 -20.51 10.52 -0.71
C GLU A 27 -21.08 9.81 0.52
N TRP A 28 -21.64 10.57 1.45
CA TRP A 28 -22.29 10.01 2.64
C TRP A 28 -23.44 9.07 2.25
N GLY A 29 -23.52 7.91 2.89
CA GLY A 29 -24.50 6.85 2.56
C GLY A 29 -24.13 6.00 1.34
N GLN A 30 -22.97 6.24 0.71
CA GLN A 30 -22.45 5.40 -0.37
C GLN A 30 -21.35 4.47 0.14
N SER A 31 -21.37 3.23 -0.34
CA SER A 31 -20.31 2.25 -0.07
C SER A 31 -19.85 1.60 -1.37
N LEU A 32 -18.60 1.12 -1.39
CA LEU A 32 -18.07 0.34 -2.50
C LEU A 32 -18.24 -1.16 -2.27
N LEU A 33 -18.58 -1.88 -3.34
CA LEU A 33 -18.80 -3.31 -3.32
C LEU A 33 -18.20 -3.94 -4.58
N VAL A 34 -17.53 -5.09 -4.43
CA VAL A 34 -17.05 -5.89 -5.55
C VAL A 34 -17.94 -7.12 -5.72
N CYS A 35 -18.37 -7.36 -6.96
CA CYS A 35 -19.19 -8.51 -7.31
C CYS A 35 -18.63 -9.18 -8.57
N GLY A 36 -18.68 -10.50 -8.61
CA GLY A 36 -18.07 -11.29 -9.68
C GLY A 36 -18.77 -12.62 -9.94
N SER A 37 -18.24 -13.36 -10.91
CA SER A 37 -18.79 -14.64 -11.39
C SER A 37 -18.79 -15.73 -10.33
N GLU A 38 -17.80 -15.71 -9.45
CA GLU A 38 -17.59 -16.75 -8.44
C GLU A 38 -18.54 -16.59 -7.24
N PRO A 39 -18.98 -17.69 -6.61
CA PRO A 39 -19.87 -17.65 -5.45
C PRO A 39 -19.34 -16.82 -4.28
N THR A 40 -18.02 -16.83 -4.09
CA THR A 40 -17.32 -16.02 -3.08
C THR A 40 -17.45 -14.52 -3.30
N LEU A 41 -17.74 -14.10 -4.54
CA LEU A 41 -17.99 -12.72 -4.95
C LEU A 41 -19.47 -12.48 -5.34
N GLY A 42 -20.36 -13.40 -4.97
CA GLY A 42 -21.81 -13.24 -5.10
C GLY A 42 -22.44 -13.75 -6.39
N SER A 43 -21.68 -14.35 -7.32
CA SER A 43 -22.20 -14.88 -8.60
C SER A 43 -23.07 -13.87 -9.37
N TRP A 44 -22.54 -12.66 -9.56
CA TRP A 44 -23.20 -11.51 -10.18
C TRP A 44 -24.45 -10.99 -9.45
N ASN A 45 -24.73 -11.49 -8.25
CA ASN A 45 -25.73 -10.92 -7.35
C ASN A 45 -25.08 -9.88 -6.42
N VAL A 46 -25.24 -8.61 -6.74
CA VAL A 46 -24.67 -7.47 -5.99
C VAL A 46 -25.01 -7.52 -4.50
N LYS A 47 -26.21 -7.96 -4.12
CA LYS A 47 -26.60 -8.05 -2.69
C LYS A 47 -25.73 -9.03 -1.91
N LYS A 48 -25.18 -10.04 -2.59
CA LYS A 48 -24.24 -11.04 -2.06
C LYS A 48 -22.77 -10.70 -2.35
N GLY A 49 -22.48 -9.57 -3.00
CA GLY A 49 -21.12 -9.14 -3.27
C GLY A 49 -20.36 -8.76 -2.00
N LEU A 50 -19.04 -8.70 -2.14
CA LEU A 50 -18.10 -8.39 -1.08
C LEU A 50 -18.06 -6.87 -0.87
N LEU A 51 -18.50 -6.42 0.30
CA LEU A 51 -18.45 -5.01 0.69
C LEU A 51 -17.01 -4.61 1.03
N LEU A 52 -16.57 -3.46 0.53
CA LEU A 52 -15.26 -2.90 0.85
C LEU A 52 -15.37 -1.98 2.08
N SER A 53 -14.25 -1.79 2.75
CA SER A 53 -14.10 -0.87 3.88
C SER A 53 -13.23 0.33 3.47
N PRO A 54 -13.63 1.56 3.83
CA PRO A 54 -12.84 2.75 3.54
C PRO A 54 -11.64 2.86 4.48
N VAL A 55 -10.49 3.21 3.93
CA VAL A 55 -9.23 3.50 4.63
C VAL A 55 -8.68 4.79 4.05
N HIS A 56 -8.36 5.76 4.91
CA HIS A 56 -7.65 6.96 4.50
C HIS A 56 -6.15 6.67 4.50
N GLN A 57 -5.51 6.94 3.37
CA GLN A 57 -4.06 6.90 3.23
C GLN A 57 -3.64 8.23 2.60
N ASP A 58 -2.92 9.04 3.35
CA ASP A 58 -2.59 10.43 2.98
C ASP A 58 -3.87 11.22 2.63
N ASP A 59 -3.90 11.87 1.46
CA ASP A 59 -5.04 12.63 0.94
C ASP A 59 -6.01 11.78 0.10
N GLN A 60 -5.90 10.44 0.12
CA GLN A 60 -6.72 9.55 -0.70
C GLN A 60 -7.65 8.66 0.13
N LEU A 61 -8.91 8.59 -0.32
CA LEU A 61 -9.89 7.60 0.16
C LEU A 61 -9.73 6.30 -0.63
N ILE A 62 -9.28 5.25 0.06
CA ILE A 62 -9.04 3.94 -0.53
C ILE A 62 -10.02 2.94 0.03
N TRP A 63 -10.71 2.23 -0.85
CA TRP A 63 -11.58 1.14 -0.47
C TRP A 63 -10.82 -0.18 -0.55
N THR A 64 -10.91 -0.98 0.51
CA THR A 64 -10.22 -2.27 0.60
C THR A 64 -11.12 -3.40 1.07
N ALA A 65 -10.88 -4.60 0.55
CA ALA A 65 -11.48 -5.84 1.07
C ALA A 65 -10.50 -6.99 0.89
N THR A 66 -10.53 -7.96 1.80
CA THR A 66 -9.71 -9.17 1.70
C THR A 66 -10.59 -10.40 1.80
N ILE A 67 -10.38 -11.37 0.91
CA ILE A 67 -11.10 -12.64 0.87
C ILE A 67 -10.12 -13.79 0.65
N SER A 68 -10.38 -14.93 1.28
CA SER A 68 -9.62 -16.17 1.02
C SER A 68 -10.27 -16.93 -0.12
N VAL A 69 -9.46 -17.27 -1.14
CA VAL A 69 -9.92 -18.02 -2.33
C VAL A 69 -9.02 -19.23 -2.59
N PRO A 70 -9.49 -20.26 -3.30
CA PRO A 70 -8.67 -21.41 -3.68
C PRO A 70 -7.49 -21.00 -4.58
N CYS A 71 -6.36 -21.73 -4.55
CA CYS A 71 -5.20 -21.43 -5.42
C CYS A 71 -5.49 -21.47 -6.93
N GLN A 72 -6.55 -22.15 -7.39
CA GLN A 72 -6.95 -22.22 -8.80
C GLN A 72 -8.14 -21.30 -9.12
N PHE A 73 -8.21 -20.15 -8.45
CA PHE A 73 -9.32 -19.22 -8.62
C PHE A 73 -9.18 -18.41 -9.90
N SER A 74 -10.25 -18.36 -10.68
CA SER A 74 -10.42 -17.49 -11.83
C SER A 74 -11.79 -16.86 -11.75
N CYS A 75 -11.89 -15.54 -11.92
CA CYS A 75 -13.17 -14.85 -11.85
C CYS A 75 -13.23 -13.63 -12.76
N GLY A 76 -14.42 -13.38 -13.32
CA GLY A 76 -14.82 -12.06 -13.77
C GLY A 76 -15.32 -11.24 -12.57
N TYR A 77 -14.96 -9.97 -12.45
CA TYR A 77 -15.46 -9.08 -11.39
C TYR A 77 -15.62 -7.63 -11.87
N ARG A 78 -16.40 -6.86 -11.10
CA ARG A 78 -16.66 -5.43 -11.32
C ARG A 78 -16.91 -4.72 -9.99
N TYR A 79 -16.55 -3.44 -9.90
CA TYR A 79 -16.91 -2.60 -8.76
C TYR A 79 -18.25 -1.88 -8.94
N TYR A 80 -18.96 -1.75 -7.83
CA TYR A 80 -20.28 -1.12 -7.72
C TYR A 80 -20.25 -0.11 -6.58
N VAL A 81 -20.94 1.01 -6.77
CA VAL A 81 -21.31 1.91 -5.67
C VAL A 81 -22.73 1.59 -5.29
N VAL A 82 -22.95 1.35 -4.01
CA VAL A 82 -24.23 0.94 -3.45
C VAL A 82 -24.64 1.83 -2.29
N ASP A 83 -25.94 1.85 -1.99
CA ASP A 83 -26.46 2.40 -0.74
C ASP A 83 -26.31 1.41 0.43
N ASP A 84 -26.74 1.82 1.63
CA ASP A 84 -26.72 0.99 2.84
C ASP A 84 -27.53 -0.32 2.71
N ALA A 85 -28.54 -0.35 1.84
CA ALA A 85 -29.36 -1.52 1.54
C ALA A 85 -28.79 -2.39 0.39
N LYS A 86 -27.58 -2.06 -0.08
CA LYS A 86 -26.91 -2.67 -1.24
C LYS A 86 -27.67 -2.53 -2.56
N ASN A 87 -28.49 -1.50 -2.71
CA ASN A 87 -29.04 -1.15 -4.02
C ASN A 87 -27.96 -0.48 -4.85
N VAL A 88 -27.88 -0.83 -6.12
CA VAL A 88 -26.87 -0.30 -7.04
C VAL A 88 -27.20 1.15 -7.37
N LEU A 89 -26.31 2.07 -7.00
CA LEU A 89 -26.38 3.48 -7.40
C LEU A 89 -25.66 3.69 -8.74
N ARG A 90 -24.51 3.05 -8.92
CA ARG A 90 -23.71 3.05 -10.16
C ARG A 90 -22.71 1.90 -10.17
N TRP A 91 -22.16 1.59 -11.34
CA TRP A 91 -21.13 0.56 -11.52
C TRP A 91 -20.08 1.02 -12.51
N GLU A 92 -18.92 0.37 -12.49
CA GLU A 92 -17.84 0.67 -13.43
C GLU A 92 -18.28 0.47 -14.88
N MET A 93 -17.85 1.40 -15.75
CA MET A 93 -18.05 1.26 -17.19
C MET A 93 -17.02 0.28 -17.77
N GLY A 94 -17.25 -0.20 -18.99
CA GLY A 94 -16.32 -1.09 -19.70
C GLY A 94 -16.55 -2.58 -19.45
N ASN A 95 -15.61 -3.38 -19.94
CA ASN A 95 -15.68 -4.83 -19.84
C ASN A 95 -15.44 -5.30 -18.39
N GLU A 96 -15.94 -6.50 -18.08
CA GLU A 96 -15.62 -7.14 -16.80
C GLU A 96 -14.12 -7.32 -16.63
N ARG A 97 -13.63 -7.13 -15.40
CA ARG A 97 -12.23 -7.40 -15.06
C ARG A 97 -12.06 -8.90 -14.93
N ARG A 98 -11.02 -9.47 -15.55
CA ARG A 98 -10.69 -10.89 -15.42
C ARG A 98 -9.48 -11.07 -14.53
N LEU A 99 -9.63 -11.88 -13.50
CA LEU A 99 -8.57 -12.32 -12.60
C LEU A 99 -8.34 -13.80 -12.81
N SER A 100 -7.08 -14.21 -12.98
CA SER A 100 -6.65 -15.59 -12.89
C SER A 100 -5.46 -15.66 -11.92
N ILE A 101 -5.56 -16.53 -10.92
CA ILE A 101 -4.46 -16.77 -10.00
C ILE A 101 -3.42 -17.68 -10.68
N PRO A 102 -2.13 -17.28 -10.74
CA PRO A 102 -1.08 -18.16 -11.26
C PRO A 102 -0.97 -19.43 -10.42
N HIS A 103 -0.84 -20.59 -11.07
CA HIS A 103 -0.82 -21.91 -10.42
C HIS A 103 0.29 -22.10 -9.38
N LEU A 104 1.30 -21.23 -9.37
CA LEU A 104 2.53 -21.36 -8.59
C LEU A 104 2.52 -20.58 -7.25
N LEU A 105 1.45 -19.84 -6.91
CA LEU A 105 1.42 -19.12 -5.64
C LEU A 105 1.39 -20.08 -4.44
N PRO A 106 2.35 -20.01 -3.50
CA PRO A 106 2.34 -20.83 -2.31
C PRO A 106 1.14 -20.51 -1.41
N GLU A 107 0.75 -21.49 -0.59
CA GLU A 107 -0.34 -21.33 0.36
C GLU A 107 -0.08 -20.15 1.32
N GLY A 108 -1.12 -19.36 1.61
CA GLY A 108 -1.03 -18.21 2.52
C GLY A 108 -0.43 -16.93 1.94
N HIS A 109 0.02 -16.93 0.68
CA HIS A 109 0.44 -15.69 0.02
C HIS A 109 -0.74 -14.72 -0.15
N THR A 110 -0.41 -13.43 -0.23
CA THR A 110 -1.38 -12.36 -0.47
C THR A 110 -1.19 -11.81 -1.87
N LEU A 111 -2.23 -11.88 -2.69
CA LEU A 111 -2.31 -11.21 -3.98
C LEU A 111 -3.07 -9.89 -3.77
N GLU A 112 -2.38 -8.77 -3.95
CA GLU A 112 -3.01 -7.45 -3.90
C GLU A 112 -3.35 -6.96 -5.31
N LEU A 113 -4.61 -6.58 -5.51
CA LEU A 113 -5.10 -5.96 -6.73
C LEU A 113 -5.20 -4.45 -6.51
N HIS A 114 -4.40 -3.70 -7.27
CA HIS A 114 -4.41 -2.24 -7.26
C HIS A 114 -5.15 -1.74 -8.50
N ASP A 115 -6.45 -1.54 -8.35
CA ASP A 115 -7.34 -1.15 -9.44
C ASP A 115 -7.58 0.36 -9.46
N LEU A 116 -7.97 0.88 -10.63
CA LEU A 116 -8.49 2.24 -10.81
C LEU A 116 -9.88 2.17 -11.43
N TRP A 117 -10.81 3.02 -10.98
CA TRP A 117 -12.20 3.01 -11.46
C TRP A 117 -12.30 3.22 -12.98
N GLN A 118 -12.98 2.31 -13.67
CA GLN A 118 -13.20 2.45 -15.11
C GLN A 118 -14.32 3.44 -15.41
N THR A 119 -13.94 4.60 -15.96
CA THR A 119 -14.87 5.68 -16.35
C THR A 119 -15.52 5.46 -17.71
N GLY A 120 -14.96 4.58 -18.54
CA GLY A 120 -15.48 4.29 -19.89
C GLY A 120 -15.12 5.34 -20.93
N ALA A 121 -14.15 6.21 -20.67
CA ALA A 121 -13.66 7.20 -21.66
C ALA A 121 -13.28 6.55 -23.01
N ASP A 122 -12.75 5.33 -22.98
CA ASP A 122 -12.34 4.57 -24.16
C ASP A 122 -13.45 3.68 -24.75
N ALA A 123 -14.68 3.73 -24.22
CA ALA A 123 -15.77 2.81 -24.59
C ALA A 123 -16.08 2.79 -26.10
N LEU A 124 -15.87 3.91 -26.80
CA LEU A 124 -16.06 4.01 -28.25
C LEU A 124 -15.09 3.12 -29.02
N LEU A 125 -13.85 2.99 -28.56
CA LEU A 125 -12.79 2.25 -29.24
C LEU A 125 -13.03 0.74 -29.21
N PHE A 126 -13.84 0.27 -28.27
CA PHE A 126 -14.27 -1.14 -28.17
C PHE A 126 -15.50 -1.47 -29.02
N ARG A 127 -16.15 -0.48 -29.66
CA ARG A 127 -17.29 -0.74 -30.56
C ARG A 127 -16.79 -1.44 -31.82
N SER A 128 -17.59 -2.32 -32.40
CA SER A 128 -17.25 -3.07 -33.62
C SER A 128 -16.80 -2.16 -34.77
N ALA A 129 -17.37 -0.97 -34.92
CA ALA A 129 -16.91 0.00 -35.92
C ALA A 129 -15.44 0.41 -35.75
N PHE A 130 -14.98 0.56 -34.50
CA PHE A 130 -13.57 0.86 -34.23
C PHE A 130 -12.74 -0.41 -34.18
N LYS A 131 -13.18 -1.40 -33.40
CA LYS A 131 -12.47 -2.66 -33.19
C LYS A 131 -12.31 -3.50 -34.45
N ASP A 132 -13.42 -3.76 -35.13
CA ASP A 132 -13.53 -4.74 -36.23
C ASP A 132 -13.42 -4.08 -37.61
N VAL A 133 -13.45 -2.74 -37.70
CA VAL A 133 -13.34 -2.02 -38.99
C VAL A 133 -12.15 -1.05 -39.01
N ILE A 134 -12.09 -0.03 -38.13
CA ILE A 134 -11.06 1.02 -38.19
C ILE A 134 -9.68 0.52 -37.71
N PHE A 135 -9.66 -0.23 -36.62
CA PHE A 135 -8.47 -0.80 -35.99
C PHE A 135 -8.30 -2.29 -36.30
N CYS A 136 -9.13 -2.84 -37.19
CA CYS A 136 -8.98 -4.19 -37.69
C CYS A 136 -7.74 -4.25 -38.57
N LYS A 137 -6.61 -4.44 -37.92
CA LYS A 137 -5.38 -4.78 -38.60
C LYS A 137 -5.38 -6.29 -38.82
N ASN A 138 -5.07 -6.72 -40.04
CA ASN A 138 -4.65 -8.10 -40.37
C ASN A 138 -3.31 -8.49 -39.70
N SER A 139 -2.93 -7.79 -38.63
CA SER A 139 -1.66 -7.94 -37.94
C SER A 139 -1.73 -9.17 -37.05
N THR A 140 -0.97 -10.18 -37.48
CA THR A 140 -0.13 -11.04 -36.65
C THR A 140 0.61 -10.20 -35.58
N PHE A 141 -0.08 -9.64 -34.61
CA PHE A 141 0.53 -9.50 -33.30
C PHE A 141 0.72 -10.94 -32.87
N ASN A 142 1.97 -11.43 -32.94
CA ASN A 142 2.31 -12.65 -32.22
C ASN A 142 1.77 -12.45 -30.81
N ILE A 143 0.81 -13.28 -30.43
CA ILE A 143 0.34 -13.33 -29.07
C ILE A 143 1.53 -13.90 -28.32
N ASP A 144 2.43 -13.01 -27.89
CA ASP A 144 3.55 -13.35 -27.03
C ASP A 144 2.91 -13.69 -25.70
N ARG A 145 2.48 -14.95 -25.56
CA ARG A 145 1.93 -15.43 -24.31
C ARG A 145 3.07 -15.35 -23.30
N PRO A 146 2.92 -14.54 -22.23
CA PRO A 146 3.87 -14.55 -21.13
C PRO A 146 3.73 -15.82 -20.27
N GLU A 147 3.13 -16.90 -20.80
CA GLU A 147 3.16 -18.24 -20.19
C GLU A 147 4.61 -18.69 -19.99
N ALA A 148 5.55 -18.22 -20.82
CA ALA A 148 6.98 -18.53 -20.71
C ALA A 148 7.74 -17.78 -19.59
N ILE A 149 7.21 -16.71 -19.00
CA ILE A 149 7.93 -15.93 -17.96
C ILE A 149 7.69 -16.51 -16.55
N LEU A 150 6.73 -17.44 -16.41
CA LEU A 150 6.54 -18.19 -15.17
C LEU A 150 7.43 -19.44 -15.06
N HIS A 151 8.25 -19.72 -16.08
CA HIS A 151 9.15 -20.87 -16.09
C HIS A 151 10.52 -20.53 -15.46
N ASP A 152 10.78 -21.20 -14.33
CA ASP A 152 12.07 -21.57 -13.72
C ASP A 152 12.88 -20.64 -12.81
N GLU A 153 12.50 -19.38 -12.54
CA GLU A 153 13.29 -18.54 -11.59
C GLU A 153 12.51 -17.88 -10.45
N LEU A 154 11.20 -18.08 -10.36
CA LEU A 154 10.36 -17.30 -9.44
C LEU A 154 10.30 -17.88 -8.03
N VAL A 155 11.22 -17.39 -7.20
CA VAL A 155 10.99 -16.55 -6.01
C VAL A 155 12.29 -16.65 -5.21
N GLN A 156 13.19 -15.68 -5.36
CA GLN A 156 14.15 -15.45 -4.28
C GLN A 156 13.33 -15.14 -3.02
N GLN A 157 13.77 -15.65 -1.86
CA GLN A 157 12.99 -15.80 -0.62
C GLN A 157 12.42 -14.48 -0.03
N GLU A 158 12.63 -13.33 -0.68
CA GLU A 158 12.28 -11.96 -0.24
C GLU A 158 11.85 -11.03 -1.39
N SER A 159 11.40 -11.56 -2.54
CA SER A 159 10.94 -10.74 -3.66
C SER A 159 9.41 -10.66 -3.79
N ILE A 160 8.92 -9.52 -4.26
CA ILE A 160 7.52 -9.35 -4.68
C ILE A 160 7.43 -9.43 -6.20
N LEU A 161 6.45 -10.16 -6.72
CA LEU A 161 6.16 -10.17 -8.15
C LEU A 161 5.10 -9.11 -8.46
N VAL A 162 5.47 -8.10 -9.23
CA VAL A 162 4.56 -7.05 -9.68
C VAL A 162 4.15 -7.34 -11.12
N ARG A 163 2.84 -7.40 -11.37
CA ARG A 163 2.27 -7.46 -12.72
C ARG A 163 1.72 -6.09 -13.10
N PHE A 164 2.33 -5.47 -14.10
CA PHE A 164 1.77 -4.28 -14.73
C PHE A 164 0.79 -4.71 -15.81
N LYS A 165 -0.41 -4.11 -15.79
CA LYS A 165 -1.46 -4.37 -16.77
C LYS A 165 -2.13 -3.05 -17.11
N ILE A 166 -2.14 -2.71 -18.39
CA ILE A 166 -2.80 -1.49 -18.88
C ILE A 166 -3.57 -1.79 -20.17
N CYS A 167 -4.71 -1.13 -20.33
CA CYS A 167 -5.46 -1.17 -21.58
C CYS A 167 -5.11 0.06 -22.42
N CYS A 168 -4.51 -0.16 -23.58
CA CYS A 168 -4.11 0.90 -24.49
C CYS A 168 -4.55 0.53 -25.92
N PRO A 169 -5.78 0.89 -26.31
CA PRO A 169 -6.30 0.61 -27.65
C PRO A 169 -5.63 1.44 -28.76
N ASN A 170 -5.11 2.62 -28.43
CA ASN A 170 -4.59 3.59 -29.41
C ASN A 170 -3.06 3.53 -29.58
N VAL A 171 -2.47 2.34 -29.60
CA VAL A 171 -1.03 2.18 -29.82
C VAL A 171 -0.76 2.02 -31.33
N GLN A 172 0.07 2.91 -31.89
CA GLN A 172 0.41 2.89 -33.32
C GLN A 172 1.33 1.71 -33.65
N GLU A 173 1.37 1.32 -34.94
CA GLU A 173 2.31 0.28 -35.38
C GLU A 173 3.75 0.71 -35.16
N GLY A 174 4.60 -0.22 -34.74
CA GLY A 174 6.00 0.07 -34.42
C GLY A 174 6.21 0.82 -33.11
N THR A 175 5.14 1.13 -32.36
CA THR A 175 5.25 1.68 -31.00
C THR A 175 5.03 0.60 -29.95
N SER A 176 5.66 0.76 -28.78
CA SER A 176 5.58 -0.16 -27.65
C SER A 176 5.33 0.60 -26.37
N VAL A 177 4.69 -0.05 -25.41
CA VAL A 177 4.39 0.54 -24.10
C VAL A 177 5.49 0.14 -23.13
N TYR A 178 6.00 1.11 -22.36
CA TYR A 178 7.03 0.88 -21.35
C TYR A 178 6.56 1.38 -19.98
N VAL A 179 6.98 0.69 -18.93
CA VAL A 179 6.90 1.16 -17.54
C VAL A 179 8.29 1.58 -17.09
N ILE A 180 8.40 2.82 -16.61
CA ILE A 180 9.63 3.39 -16.07
C ILE A 180 9.45 3.75 -14.59
N GLY A 181 10.53 3.76 -13.84
CA GLY A 181 10.51 4.09 -12.42
C GLY A 181 11.91 4.21 -11.84
N SER A 182 11.99 4.49 -10.54
CA SER A 182 13.26 4.70 -9.83
C SER A 182 14.11 3.44 -9.64
N SER A 183 13.54 2.24 -9.84
CA SER A 183 14.30 1.00 -9.69
C SER A 183 15.14 0.72 -10.93
N THR A 184 16.24 -0.02 -10.74
CA THR A 184 17.10 -0.47 -11.84
C THR A 184 16.35 -1.35 -12.83
N LYS A 185 15.42 -2.20 -12.36
CA LYS A 185 14.55 -3.04 -13.21
C LYS A 185 13.50 -2.23 -14.00
N LEU A 186 13.26 -0.97 -13.63
CA LEU A 186 12.38 -0.04 -14.34
C LEU A 186 13.16 1.14 -14.97
N GLY A 187 14.49 1.00 -15.11
CA GLY A 187 15.31 1.92 -15.88
C GLY A 187 15.70 3.23 -15.21
N ASN A 188 15.52 3.41 -13.89
CA ASN A 188 15.87 4.66 -13.18
C ASN A 188 15.35 5.92 -13.90
N TRP A 189 14.09 5.91 -14.31
CA TRP A 189 13.41 6.97 -15.08
C TRP A 189 13.92 7.21 -16.51
N LYS A 190 14.71 6.29 -17.07
CA LYS A 190 15.18 6.33 -18.44
C LYS A 190 14.36 5.39 -19.31
N VAL A 191 13.79 5.91 -20.40
CA VAL A 191 12.89 5.15 -21.30
C VAL A 191 13.62 3.96 -21.95
N GLN A 192 14.89 4.15 -22.35
CA GLN A 192 15.69 3.11 -22.98
C GLN A 192 15.96 1.89 -22.09
N ASP A 193 15.91 2.08 -20.77
CA ASP A 193 16.16 1.04 -19.77
C ASP A 193 14.83 0.57 -19.12
N GLY A 194 13.68 1.05 -19.63
CA GLY A 194 12.36 0.77 -19.10
C GLY A 194 11.89 -0.66 -19.36
N LEU A 195 10.92 -1.10 -18.56
CA LEU A 195 10.29 -2.41 -18.73
C LEU A 195 9.30 -2.37 -19.89
N GLN A 196 9.58 -3.09 -20.98
CA GLN A 196 8.67 -3.21 -22.12
C GLN A 196 7.47 -4.10 -21.79
N LEU A 197 6.27 -3.63 -22.14
CA LEU A 197 5.03 -4.41 -22.03
C LEU A 197 4.75 -5.14 -23.33
N HIS A 198 4.23 -6.35 -23.19
CA HIS A 198 3.87 -7.22 -24.30
C HIS A 198 2.37 -7.15 -24.54
N TYR A 199 1.98 -7.14 -25.82
CA TYR A 199 0.57 -7.15 -26.20
C TYR A 199 -0.01 -8.55 -26.02
N THR A 200 -1.08 -8.66 -25.22
CA THR A 200 -1.72 -9.95 -24.87
C THR A 200 -3.07 -10.15 -25.56
N GLY A 201 -3.48 -9.24 -26.44
CA GLY A 201 -4.80 -9.23 -27.06
C GLY A 201 -5.79 -8.30 -26.36
N GLU A 202 -6.93 -8.05 -27.01
CA GLU A 202 -8.02 -7.19 -26.49
C GLU A 202 -7.55 -5.80 -26.01
N TYR A 203 -6.54 -5.21 -26.65
CA TYR A 203 -5.95 -3.91 -26.27
C TYR A 203 -5.20 -3.92 -24.92
N ILE A 204 -4.86 -5.10 -24.39
CA ILE A 204 -4.20 -5.24 -23.09
C ILE A 204 -2.69 -5.46 -23.29
N TRP A 205 -1.92 -4.65 -22.56
CA TRP A 205 -0.47 -4.71 -22.49
C TRP A 205 -0.05 -5.12 -21.09
N GLU A 206 0.87 -6.10 -20.99
CA GLU A 206 1.27 -6.68 -19.71
C GLU A 206 2.79 -6.89 -19.59
N ALA A 207 3.30 -6.74 -18.38
CA ALA A 207 4.67 -7.10 -18.03
C ALA A 207 4.74 -7.58 -16.58
N TYR A 208 5.72 -8.43 -16.30
CA TYR A 208 6.04 -8.91 -14.96
C TYR A 208 7.39 -8.35 -14.56
N CYS A 209 7.49 -7.88 -13.31
CA CYS A 209 8.72 -7.41 -12.73
C CYS A 209 8.82 -7.96 -11.32
N GLU A 210 9.83 -8.78 -11.08
CA GLU A 210 10.19 -9.17 -9.72
C GLU A 210 10.92 -7.99 -9.07
N MET A 211 10.42 -7.46 -7.98
CA MET A 211 11.05 -6.35 -7.25
C MET A 211 11.51 -6.89 -5.89
N PRO A 212 12.74 -6.58 -5.44
CA PRO A 212 13.15 -6.96 -4.10
C PRO A 212 12.30 -6.19 -3.08
N TRP A 213 11.76 -6.88 -2.06
CA TRP A 213 11.18 -6.18 -0.93
C TRP A 213 12.34 -5.58 -0.11
N ARG A 214 12.50 -4.26 -0.17
CA ARG A 214 13.55 -3.56 0.60
C ARG A 214 12.87 -2.63 1.60
N GLY A 215 12.72 -3.09 2.83
CA GLY A 215 12.41 -2.23 3.97
C GLY A 215 13.69 -1.94 4.73
N CYS A 216 13.97 -0.66 4.99
CA CYS A 216 15.01 -0.24 5.92
C CYS A 216 14.33 0.60 7.01
N GLY A 217 14.69 0.39 8.27
CA GLY A 217 14.10 1.14 9.38
C GLY A 217 15.18 1.70 10.28
N VAL A 218 14.82 2.71 11.05
CA VAL A 218 15.70 3.34 12.04
C VAL A 218 15.05 3.22 13.41
N ALA A 219 15.82 2.73 14.39
CA ALA A 219 15.43 2.73 15.80
C ALA A 219 16.20 3.85 16.50
N VAL A 220 15.49 4.86 17.00
CA VAL A 220 16.10 6.05 17.58
C VAL A 220 15.51 6.30 18.96
N PRO A 221 16.35 6.48 19.99
CA PRO A 221 15.84 6.87 21.27
C PRO A 221 15.42 8.35 21.29
N MET A 222 14.28 8.66 21.88
CA MET A 222 13.72 10.01 21.81
C MET A 222 14.70 11.05 22.37
N PHE A 223 15.36 10.73 23.48
CA PHE A 223 16.36 11.62 24.09
C PHE A 223 17.61 11.91 23.24
N SER A 224 17.81 11.21 22.14
CA SER A 224 18.94 11.43 21.22
C SER A 224 18.59 12.26 19.99
N VAL A 225 17.31 12.52 19.76
CA VAL A 225 16.87 13.37 18.65
C VAL A 225 17.25 14.81 18.97
N ARG A 226 17.98 15.46 18.08
CA ARG A 226 18.45 16.83 18.25
C ARG A 226 18.01 17.70 17.07
N SER A 227 17.65 18.93 17.36
CA SER A 227 17.35 19.97 16.39
C SER A 227 17.95 21.30 16.85
N GLU A 228 17.87 22.31 15.98
CA GLU A 228 18.30 23.65 16.37
C GLU A 228 17.38 24.29 17.40
N ASP A 229 16.19 23.76 17.68
CA ASP A 229 15.21 24.38 18.59
C ASP A 229 15.11 23.70 19.96
N ASP A 230 15.62 22.47 20.08
CA ASP A 230 15.51 21.65 21.29
C ASP A 230 16.48 22.08 22.42
N ILE A 231 16.24 21.57 23.63
CA ILE A 231 17.00 21.92 24.84
C ILE A 231 17.94 20.80 25.35
N GLY A 232 18.26 19.81 24.51
CA GLY A 232 19.27 18.77 24.76
C GLY A 232 18.76 17.38 25.12
N VAL A 233 17.43 17.18 25.20
CA VAL A 233 16.81 15.90 25.59
C VAL A 233 15.81 15.38 24.56
N GLY A 234 15.81 15.99 23.36
CA GLY A 234 14.86 15.77 22.29
C GLY A 234 13.41 16.11 22.66
N GLU A 235 12.65 16.67 21.71
CA GLU A 235 11.25 17.02 21.93
C GLU A 235 10.33 16.40 20.86
N PHE A 236 9.04 16.21 21.17
CA PHE A 236 8.09 15.59 20.24
C PHE A 236 7.99 16.30 18.89
N LEU A 237 8.26 17.60 18.84
CA LEU A 237 8.25 18.34 17.58
C LEU A 237 9.45 18.02 16.69
N ASP A 238 10.55 17.52 17.25
CA ASP A 238 11.72 17.07 16.49
C ASP A 238 11.48 15.75 15.77
N LEU A 239 10.48 14.97 16.19
CA LEU A 239 10.07 13.76 15.48
C LEU A 239 9.61 14.06 14.05
N LYS A 240 9.09 15.26 13.78
CA LYS A 240 8.74 15.67 12.42
C LYS A 240 9.98 15.71 11.53
N LEU A 241 11.06 16.32 12.02
CA LEU A 241 12.34 16.38 11.32
C LEU A 241 12.95 14.99 11.13
N LEU A 242 12.83 14.11 12.15
CA LEU A 242 13.26 12.71 12.04
C LEU A 242 12.47 11.96 10.96
N VAL A 243 11.16 12.18 10.86
CA VAL A 243 10.31 11.57 9.82
C VAL A 243 10.67 12.11 8.44
N ASP A 244 10.84 13.42 8.29
CA ASP A 244 11.25 14.04 7.03
C ASP A 244 12.59 13.45 6.56
N TRP A 245 13.60 13.39 7.44
CA TRP A 245 14.88 12.74 7.17
C TRP A 245 14.73 11.25 6.85
N ALA A 246 13.84 10.53 7.54
CA ALA A 246 13.63 9.12 7.31
C ALA A 246 13.07 8.87 5.90
N VAL A 247 12.11 9.68 5.47
CA VAL A 247 11.54 9.64 4.11
C VAL A 247 12.61 9.96 3.06
N GLU A 248 13.38 11.05 3.26
CA GLU A 248 14.46 11.44 2.35
C GLU A 248 15.55 10.36 2.24
N SER A 249 15.84 9.66 3.33
CA SER A 249 16.84 8.58 3.39
C SER A 249 16.31 7.23 2.89
N GLY A 250 15.04 7.12 2.51
CA GLY A 250 14.41 5.87 2.07
C GLY A 250 14.18 4.86 3.18
N PHE A 251 14.10 5.30 4.44
CA PHE A 251 13.62 4.48 5.55
C PHE A 251 12.09 4.36 5.49
N HIS A 252 11.58 3.18 5.85
CA HIS A 252 10.18 2.78 5.78
C HIS A 252 9.55 2.62 7.17
N LEU A 253 10.37 2.64 8.22
CA LEU A 253 9.95 2.45 9.61
C LEU A 253 10.80 3.31 10.54
N VAL A 254 10.14 4.06 11.42
CA VAL A 254 10.78 4.74 12.56
C VAL A 254 10.27 4.07 13.84
N GLN A 255 11.18 3.48 14.60
CA GLN A 255 10.89 2.93 15.92
C GLN A 255 11.45 3.86 17.00
N LEU A 256 10.60 4.28 17.93
CA LEU A 256 10.95 5.21 19.01
C LEU A 256 11.09 4.48 20.36
N LEU A 257 12.09 4.87 21.16
CA LEU A 257 12.38 4.23 22.46
C LEU A 257 12.92 5.25 23.51
N PRO A 258 12.34 5.40 24.71
CA PRO A 258 10.93 5.40 25.06
C PRO A 258 10.27 6.77 24.77
N ILE A 259 8.95 6.79 24.63
CA ILE A 259 8.14 8.03 24.54
C ILE A 259 7.05 8.12 25.61
N ASN A 260 6.80 7.00 26.30
CA ASN A 260 5.69 6.84 27.22
C ASN A 260 6.07 7.35 28.61
N ASP A 261 5.07 7.83 29.35
CA ASP A 261 5.23 8.26 30.74
C ASP A 261 5.70 7.09 31.61
N THR A 262 6.78 7.29 32.34
CA THR A 262 7.39 6.31 33.24
C THR A 262 7.32 6.75 34.70
N SER A 263 6.64 7.86 35.00
CA SER A 263 6.58 8.53 36.32
C SER A 263 5.71 7.80 37.36
N VAL A 264 6.00 6.53 37.63
CA VAL A 264 5.20 5.67 38.52
C VAL A 264 5.30 6.10 39.98
N HIS A 265 6.52 6.32 40.48
CA HIS A 265 6.81 6.61 41.89
C HIS A 265 7.22 8.07 42.16
N ARG A 266 7.35 8.88 41.10
CA ARG A 266 7.87 10.25 41.08
C ARG A 266 9.29 10.37 41.64
N MET A 267 10.14 9.40 41.30
CA MET A 267 11.49 9.29 41.83
C MET A 267 12.50 9.12 40.69
N TRP A 268 13.80 9.34 40.96
CA TRP A 268 14.82 9.34 39.90
C TRP A 268 14.91 8.01 39.13
N TRP A 269 14.61 6.89 39.79
CA TRP A 269 14.60 5.55 39.18
C TRP A 269 13.44 5.30 38.22
N ASP A 270 12.45 6.20 38.15
CA ASP A 270 11.37 6.16 37.16
C ASP A 270 11.85 6.51 35.75
N SER A 271 13.12 6.90 35.57
CA SER A 271 13.71 7.21 34.26
C SER A 271 13.95 5.96 33.38
N TYR A 272 13.39 4.81 33.74
CA TYR A 272 13.60 3.53 33.06
C TYR A 272 12.60 3.33 31.91
N PRO A 273 13.06 3.24 30.64
CA PRO A 273 12.21 3.18 29.44
C PRO A 273 11.16 2.06 29.42
N TYR A 274 11.40 0.98 30.15
CA TYR A 274 10.57 -0.22 30.11
C TYR A 274 9.62 -0.32 31.30
N SER A 275 9.57 0.68 32.19
CA SER A 275 8.55 0.78 33.25
C SER A 275 7.51 1.85 32.94
N SER A 276 6.90 1.76 31.76
CA SER A 276 5.83 2.69 31.37
C SER A 276 4.62 2.57 32.30
N LEU A 277 4.18 3.71 32.85
CA LEU A 277 2.93 3.84 33.59
C LEU A 277 1.72 3.60 32.69
N SER A 278 1.81 3.98 31.40
CA SER A 278 0.75 3.82 30.41
C SER A 278 1.32 3.65 29.01
N VAL A 279 0.65 2.87 28.17
CA VAL A 279 0.95 2.73 26.73
C VAL A 279 0.38 3.88 25.88
N PHE A 280 -0.43 4.76 26.50
CA PHE A 280 -1.09 5.90 25.85
C PHE A 280 -0.56 7.26 26.32
N ALA A 281 -0.07 7.35 27.56
CA ALA A 281 0.41 8.61 28.10
C ALA A 281 1.82 8.89 27.58
N LEU A 282 1.98 10.05 26.94
CA LEU A 282 3.27 10.55 26.50
C LEU A 282 4.02 11.20 27.66
N HIS A 283 5.33 10.99 27.73
CA HIS A 283 6.18 11.53 28.80
C HIS A 283 6.29 13.06 28.68
N PRO A 284 5.89 13.86 29.70
CA PRO A 284 5.92 15.32 29.64
C PRO A 284 7.31 15.93 29.42
N LEU A 285 8.37 15.21 29.80
CA LEU A 285 9.78 15.57 29.53
C LEU A 285 10.04 15.98 28.08
N TYR A 286 9.37 15.35 27.11
CA TYR A 286 9.60 15.60 25.68
C TYR A 286 8.71 16.72 25.11
N LEU A 287 8.05 17.51 25.96
CA LEU A 287 7.25 18.66 25.53
C LEU A 287 8.12 19.85 25.16
N ARG A 288 7.89 20.42 23.97
CA ARG A 288 8.43 21.74 23.60
C ARG A 288 7.64 22.85 24.30
N LEU A 289 8.16 23.40 25.39
CA LEU A 289 7.51 24.46 26.16
C LEU A 289 7.22 25.70 25.31
N GLN A 290 8.14 26.06 24.41
CA GLN A 290 8.08 27.17 23.47
C GLN A 290 6.84 27.11 22.57
N ALA A 291 6.31 25.89 22.32
CA ALA A 291 5.14 25.67 21.48
C ALA A 291 3.81 25.70 22.27
N LEU A 292 3.84 25.66 23.60
CA LEU A 292 2.63 25.62 24.43
C LEU A 292 1.88 26.95 24.47
N SER A 293 2.59 28.08 24.39
CA SER A 293 1.96 29.41 24.42
C SER A 293 2.82 30.47 23.74
N LYS A 294 2.17 31.35 22.98
CA LYS A 294 2.82 32.55 22.40
C LYS A 294 3.15 33.62 23.45
N ASN A 295 2.46 33.59 24.59
CA ASN A 295 2.57 34.58 25.67
C ASN A 295 3.37 34.05 26.86
N LEU A 296 4.44 33.29 26.60
CA LEU A 296 5.35 32.86 27.67
C LEU A 296 5.96 34.10 28.37
N PRO A 297 6.00 34.12 29.71
CA PRO A 297 6.74 35.12 30.47
C PRO A 297 8.20 35.25 30.00
N GLU A 298 8.74 36.47 29.98
CA GLU A 298 10.10 36.72 29.46
C GLU A 298 11.20 36.08 30.29
N ASP A 299 11.00 35.94 31.60
CA ASP A 299 11.86 35.17 32.50
C ASP A 299 11.96 33.71 32.07
N VAL A 300 10.84 33.04 31.79
CA VAL A 300 10.82 31.64 31.33
C VAL A 300 11.47 31.50 29.95
N LYS A 301 11.20 32.43 29.02
CA LYS A 301 11.87 32.44 27.71
C LYS A 301 13.39 32.59 27.84
N SER A 302 13.84 33.44 28.77
CA SER A 302 15.26 33.65 29.03
C SER A 302 15.91 32.40 29.62
N GLU A 303 15.22 31.71 30.53
CA GLU A 303 15.69 30.47 31.14
C GLU A 303 15.85 29.37 30.09
N ILE A 304 14.86 29.18 29.21
CA ILE A 304 14.93 28.21 28.11
C ILE A 304 16.13 28.52 27.20
N ARG A 305 16.33 29.79 26.83
CA ARG A 305 17.45 30.20 25.96
C ARG A 305 18.81 29.93 26.62
N ASN A 306 18.96 30.31 27.89
CA ASN A 306 20.18 30.09 28.65
C ASN A 306 20.47 28.59 28.83
N ALA A 307 19.43 27.79 29.09
CA ALA A 307 19.56 26.34 29.23
C ALA A 307 20.02 25.69 27.92
N LYS A 308 19.44 26.09 26.79
CA LYS A 308 19.86 25.65 25.45
C LYS A 308 21.32 25.99 25.16
N GLU A 309 21.73 27.25 25.35
CA GLU A 309 23.12 27.67 25.14
C GLU A 309 24.12 26.89 26.01
N ARG A 310 23.75 26.63 27.27
CA ARG A 310 24.56 25.84 28.21
C ARG A 310 24.66 24.37 27.81
N LEU A 311 23.57 23.75 27.37
CA LEU A 311 23.51 22.31 27.06
C LEU A 311 24.04 21.97 25.66
N ASP A 312 24.05 22.93 24.73
CA ASP A 312 24.70 22.80 23.42
C ASP A 312 26.24 22.92 23.49
N GLY A 313 26.81 23.16 24.68
CA GLY A 313 28.25 23.15 24.90
C GLY A 313 29.00 24.32 24.24
N LYS A 314 28.32 25.42 23.90
CA LYS A 314 28.96 26.63 23.32
C LYS A 314 29.56 27.58 24.35
N VAL A 315 29.51 27.24 25.64
CA VAL A 315 30.14 28.01 26.72
C VAL A 315 31.07 27.09 27.50
N ASP A 316 32.34 27.49 27.53
CA ASP A 316 33.49 26.80 28.12
C ASP A 316 33.16 25.98 29.38
N SER A 317 33.29 24.65 29.28
CA SER A 317 33.46 23.77 30.44
C SER A 317 34.75 22.98 30.26
N PRO A 318 35.68 23.01 31.24
CA PRO A 318 36.90 22.24 31.16
C PRO A 318 36.54 20.75 31.18
N ILE A 319 37.23 20.02 30.32
CA ILE A 319 37.21 18.57 30.20
C ILE A 319 37.53 17.98 31.59
N PHE A 320 36.63 17.14 32.10
CA PHE A 320 36.95 16.16 33.14
C PHE A 320 37.19 14.80 32.49
#